data_AF-A0A1F6GG02-F1
#
_entry.id   AF-A0A1F6GG02-F1
#
_cell.length_a   1.000
_cell.length_b   1.000
_cell.length_c   1.000
_cell.angle_alpha   90.00
_cell.angle_beta   90.00
_cell.angle_gamma   90.00
#
_symmetry.space_group_name_H-M   'P 1'
#
loop_
_entity.id
_entity.type
_entity.pdbx_description
1 polymer ?
#
loop_
_entity_poly.entity_id
_entity_poly.type
_entity_poly.pdbx_seq_one_letter_code
_entity_poly.pdbx_strand_id
1 'polypeptide(L)'
;MLGDELIFCVKLMEQSDILSYLQCFIDSREKFKKEIIDKSFLGNGLDLQSTAWIAGFPVGNLSLRKGNDSNPFDYIGPAMDTGFRLSKLSSPERTPISIDLAYAICCGKSFEFKIYYLGKETLKGVLQNKPYPVFYIDHRKSPQLEDNLLKKESLSRDRVEGFAKEFILQNNSSLFLPFIYTDSLKMGELPTDYIEQLGQANTGSEGLESVTSSSENDGGHDISGEEKTEMIPKHGQ
;
A
#
# COMPACT_ATOMS: atom_id res chain seq x y z
N MET A 1 10.26 -13.60 1.13
CA MET A 1 9.10 -13.67 2.05
C MET A 1 9.27 -12.59 3.12
N LEU A 2 8.23 -11.82 3.42
CA LEU A 2 8.20 -10.77 4.45
C LEU A 2 8.02 -11.38 5.86
N GLY A 3 8.80 -12.40 6.20
CA GLY A 3 8.70 -13.06 7.51
C GLY A 3 7.29 -13.61 7.80
N ASP A 4 6.65 -13.06 8.83
CA ASP A 4 5.31 -13.36 9.35
C ASP A 4 4.19 -12.47 8.77
N GLU A 5 4.53 -11.52 7.87
CA GLU A 5 3.56 -10.64 7.22
C GLU A 5 3.08 -11.23 5.88
N LEU A 6 1.77 -11.15 5.66
CA LEU A 6 1.11 -11.50 4.39
C LEU A 6 0.55 -10.24 3.74
N ILE A 7 0.86 -10.04 2.46
CA ILE A 7 0.30 -8.96 1.65
C ILE A 7 -0.61 -9.57 0.59
N PHE A 8 -1.85 -9.12 0.57
CA PHE A 8 -2.81 -9.41 -0.48
C PHE A 8 -2.96 -8.17 -1.36
N CYS A 9 -2.93 -8.36 -2.67
CA CYS A 9 -3.13 -7.30 -3.65
C CYS A 9 -4.32 -7.65 -4.53
N VAL A 10 -5.19 -6.68 -4.78
CA VAL A 10 -6.31 -6.78 -5.71
C VAL A 10 -6.35 -5.52 -6.58
N LYS A 11 -6.67 -5.69 -7.86
CA LYS A 11 -6.89 -4.56 -8.77
C LYS A 11 -8.33 -4.08 -8.63
N LEU A 12 -8.51 -2.78 -8.42
CA LEU A 12 -9.82 -2.14 -8.35
C LEU A 12 -10.27 -1.72 -9.76
N MET A 13 -11.49 -2.09 -10.14
CA MET A 13 -12.13 -1.79 -11.41
C MET A 13 -13.33 -0.84 -11.24
N GLU A 14 -13.96 -0.85 -10.06
CA GLU A 14 -15.04 0.06 -9.69
C GLU A 14 -15.07 0.33 -8.18
N GLN A 15 -15.78 1.36 -7.75
CA GLN A 15 -15.84 1.72 -6.32
C GLN A 15 -16.43 0.60 -5.45
N SER A 16 -17.38 -0.18 -5.97
CA SER A 16 -17.96 -1.36 -5.29
C SER A 16 -16.92 -2.42 -4.95
N ASP A 17 -15.83 -2.53 -5.72
CA ASP A 17 -14.74 -3.47 -5.44
C ASP A 17 -14.08 -3.16 -4.10
N ILE A 18 -13.92 -1.87 -3.78
CA ILE A 18 -13.31 -1.43 -2.50
C ILE A 18 -14.10 -2.01 -1.34
N LEU A 19 -15.42 -1.85 -1.37
CA LEU A 19 -16.31 -2.33 -0.31
C LEU A 19 -16.32 -3.86 -0.26
N SER A 20 -16.43 -4.50 -1.42
CA SER A 20 -16.51 -5.96 -1.53
C SER A 20 -15.24 -6.64 -1.05
N TYR A 21 -14.06 -6.19 -1.51
CA TYR A 21 -12.79 -6.76 -1.10
C TYR A 21 -12.48 -6.47 0.36
N LEU A 22 -12.78 -5.27 0.86
CA LEU A 22 -12.59 -4.95 2.27
C LEU A 22 -13.49 -5.80 3.15
N GLN A 23 -14.75 -6.00 2.78
CA GLN A 23 -15.69 -6.86 3.52
C GLN A 23 -15.20 -8.31 3.54
N CYS A 24 -14.84 -8.86 2.37
CA CYS A 24 -14.25 -10.19 2.26
C CYS A 24 -12.99 -10.34 3.12
N PHE A 25 -12.13 -9.32 3.18
CA PHE A 25 -10.93 -9.32 4.00
C PHE A 25 -11.26 -9.34 5.50
N ILE A 26 -12.19 -8.49 5.96
CA ILE A 26 -12.65 -8.47 7.35
C ILE A 26 -13.29 -9.82 7.74
N ASP A 27 -14.17 -10.36 6.90
CA ASP A 27 -14.83 -11.64 7.16
C ASP A 27 -13.85 -12.81 7.18
N SER A 28 -12.87 -12.81 6.27
CA SER A 28 -11.81 -13.82 6.23
C SER A 28 -10.95 -13.77 7.49
N ARG A 29 -10.64 -12.57 8.00
CA ARG A 29 -9.90 -12.39 9.25
C ARG A 29 -10.68 -12.97 10.44
N GLU A 30 -11.96 -12.64 10.56
CA GLU A 30 -12.82 -13.15 11.65
C GLU A 30 -12.97 -14.67 11.59
N LYS A 31 -13.13 -15.22 10.39
CA LYS A 31 -13.18 -16.67 10.18
C LYS A 31 -11.85 -17.33 10.57
N PHE A 32 -10.72 -16.77 10.15
CA PHE A 32 -9.40 -17.31 10.48
C PHE A 32 -9.15 -17.29 11.99
N LYS A 33 -9.49 -16.18 12.67
CA LYS A 33 -9.42 -16.08 14.13
C LYS A 33 -10.24 -17.18 14.81
N LYS A 34 -11.50 -17.34 14.41
CA LYS A 34 -12.41 -18.33 14.99
C LYS A 34 -12.02 -19.78 14.69
N GLU A 35 -11.51 -20.08 13.50
CA GLU A 35 -11.25 -21.45 13.06
C GLU A 35 -9.85 -21.95 13.38
N ILE A 36 -8.86 -21.07 13.34
CA ILE A 36 -7.45 -21.44 13.49
C ILE A 36 -6.93 -21.01 14.86
N ILE A 37 -7.13 -19.75 15.25
CA ILE A 37 -6.56 -19.24 16.50
C ILE A 37 -7.32 -19.81 17.71
N ASP A 38 -8.64 -19.62 17.74
CA ASP A 38 -9.46 -19.99 18.90
C ASP A 38 -9.60 -21.51 19.09
N LYS A 39 -9.49 -22.29 18.01
CA LYS A 39 -9.66 -23.76 18.03
C LYS A 39 -8.36 -24.55 18.07
N SER A 40 -7.19 -23.93 17.86
CA SER A 40 -5.91 -24.63 17.89
C SER A 40 -5.23 -24.57 19.25
N PHE A 41 -4.30 -25.51 19.50
CA PHE A 41 -3.39 -25.47 20.65
C PHE A 41 -2.43 -24.25 20.66
N LEU A 42 -2.46 -23.39 19.64
CA LEU A 42 -1.72 -22.11 19.62
C LEU A 42 -2.31 -21.08 20.60
N GLY A 43 -3.50 -21.37 21.13
CA GLY A 43 -4.42 -20.44 21.77
C GLY A 43 -4.04 -19.95 23.17
N ASN A 44 -2.95 -19.19 23.31
CA ASN A 44 -2.80 -18.23 24.42
C ASN A 44 -1.94 -16.99 24.08
N GLY A 45 -1.62 -16.74 22.80
CA GLY A 45 -0.84 -15.54 22.44
C GLY A 45 -0.74 -15.18 20.96
N LEU A 46 -1.38 -15.93 20.06
CA LEU A 46 -1.42 -15.57 18.64
C LEU A 46 -2.68 -14.76 18.36
N ASP A 47 -2.55 -13.62 17.69
CA ASP A 47 -3.68 -12.84 17.20
C ASP A 47 -3.36 -12.30 15.80
N LEU A 48 -4.40 -11.96 15.04
CA LEU A 48 -4.25 -11.49 13.66
C LEU A 48 -4.41 -9.97 13.62
N GLN A 49 -3.31 -9.30 13.33
CA GLN A 49 -3.28 -7.89 13.03
C GLN A 49 -3.50 -7.66 11.54
N SER A 50 -4.09 -6.52 11.20
CA SER A 50 -4.38 -6.19 9.80
C SER A 50 -4.38 -4.69 9.56
N THR A 51 -4.05 -4.31 8.33
CA THR A 51 -4.10 -2.93 7.83
C THR A 51 -4.57 -2.97 6.37
N ALA A 52 -5.16 -1.89 5.87
CA ALA A 52 -5.51 -1.79 4.46
C ALA A 52 -5.18 -0.40 3.91
N TRP A 53 -4.74 -0.34 2.66
CA TRP A 53 -4.46 0.91 1.98
C TRP A 53 -4.71 0.74 0.48
N ILE A 54 -4.80 1.85 -0.25
CA ILE A 54 -4.81 1.84 -1.71
C ILE A 54 -3.52 2.45 -2.24
N ALA A 55 -3.15 2.05 -3.45
CA ALA A 55 -1.96 2.55 -4.13
C ALA A 55 -2.30 2.78 -5.61
N GLY A 56 -2.02 3.99 -6.10
CA GLY A 56 -2.18 4.34 -7.51
C GLY A 56 -0.97 3.90 -8.31
N PHE A 57 -1.18 3.21 -9.43
CA PHE A 57 -0.14 2.84 -10.39
C PHE A 57 -0.55 3.30 -11.80
N PRO A 58 0.37 3.89 -12.59
CA PRO A 58 1.75 4.27 -12.25
C PRO A 58 1.87 5.62 -11.50
N VAL A 59 0.78 6.11 -10.88
CA VAL A 59 0.73 7.44 -10.24
C VAL A 59 1.37 7.42 -8.86
N GLY A 60 2.61 7.90 -8.79
CA GLY A 60 3.37 8.01 -7.54
C GLY A 60 3.93 6.68 -7.03
N ASN A 61 3.47 5.54 -7.55
CA ASN A 61 3.98 4.21 -7.22
C ASN A 61 4.34 3.44 -8.50
N LEU A 62 5.28 2.51 -8.38
CA LEU A 62 5.82 1.71 -9.46
C LEU A 62 5.57 0.22 -9.20
N SER A 63 5.06 -0.47 -10.22
CA SER A 63 5.02 -1.93 -10.27
C SER A 63 6.18 -2.45 -11.12
N LEU A 64 6.97 -3.37 -10.58
CA LEU A 64 8.10 -4.00 -11.25
C LEU A 64 7.78 -5.45 -11.55
N ARG A 65 7.88 -5.87 -12.81
CA ARG A 65 7.60 -7.25 -13.18
C ARG A 65 8.78 -8.16 -12.80
N LYS A 66 8.50 -9.23 -12.07
CA LYS A 66 9.45 -10.29 -11.71
C LYS A 66 9.27 -11.51 -12.61
N GLY A 67 9.89 -11.50 -13.79
CA GLY A 67 10.09 -12.67 -14.67
C GLY A 67 9.02 -13.78 -14.61
N ASN A 68 9.48 -15.04 -14.46
CA ASN A 68 8.65 -16.26 -14.40
C ASN A 68 8.19 -16.64 -12.97
N ASP A 69 8.12 -15.69 -12.04
CA ASP A 69 7.76 -16.00 -10.65
C ASP A 69 6.24 -16.11 -10.44
N SER A 70 5.83 -16.83 -9.41
CA SER A 70 4.40 -17.06 -9.08
C SER A 70 3.67 -15.78 -8.65
N ASN A 71 4.40 -14.79 -8.12
CA ASN A 71 3.92 -13.44 -7.94
C ASN A 71 4.64 -12.53 -8.95
N PRO A 72 3.97 -12.08 -10.03
CA PRO A 72 4.65 -11.45 -11.14
C PRO A 72 5.08 -10.01 -10.86
N PHE A 73 4.74 -9.40 -9.72
CA PHE A 73 5.05 -8.00 -9.45
C PHE A 73 5.60 -7.73 -8.05
N ASP A 74 6.60 -6.84 -8.01
CA ASP A 74 6.96 -6.05 -6.83
C ASP A 74 6.34 -4.65 -6.92
N TYR A 75 6.01 -4.08 -5.77
CA TYR A 75 5.44 -2.74 -5.67
C TYR A 75 6.31 -1.85 -4.81
N ILE A 76 6.65 -0.67 -5.34
CA ILE A 76 7.49 0.31 -4.66
C ILE A 76 6.84 1.69 -4.78
N GLY A 77 6.82 2.45 -3.69
CA GLY A 77 6.36 3.84 -3.70
C GLY A 77 5.83 4.32 -2.36
N PRO A 78 5.49 5.61 -2.24
CA PRO A 78 5.04 6.22 -1.00
C PRO A 78 3.79 5.58 -0.39
N ALA A 79 2.90 5.01 -1.22
CA ALA A 79 1.72 4.31 -0.71
C ALA A 79 2.09 3.00 -0.02
N MET A 80 3.10 2.28 -0.52
CA MET A 80 3.63 1.07 0.12
C MET A 80 4.27 1.42 1.46
N ASP A 81 5.10 2.45 1.50
CA ASP A 81 5.67 2.97 2.75
C ASP A 81 4.59 3.34 3.75
N THR A 82 3.52 4.00 3.29
CA THR A 82 2.37 4.36 4.13
C THR A 82 1.69 3.12 4.70
N GLY A 83 1.40 2.11 3.88
CA GLY A 83 0.80 0.84 4.30
C GLY A 83 1.60 0.13 5.40
N PHE A 84 2.90 -0.05 5.18
CA PHE A 84 3.81 -0.68 6.15
C PHE A 84 4.01 0.14 7.44
N ARG A 85 3.85 1.47 7.39
CA ARG A 85 3.90 2.31 8.60
C ARG A 85 2.59 2.26 9.36
N LEU A 86 1.46 2.21 8.65
CA LEU A 86 0.13 2.06 9.25
C LEU A 86 -0.05 0.69 9.89
N SER A 87 0.55 -0.38 9.36
CA SER A 87 0.47 -1.73 9.96
C SER A 87 0.94 -1.74 11.42
N LYS A 88 1.89 -0.86 11.78
CA LYS A 88 2.42 -0.74 13.14
C LYS A 88 1.42 -0.16 14.15
N LEU A 89 0.34 0.45 13.66
CA LEU A 89 -0.76 0.96 14.47
C LEU A 89 -1.92 -0.05 14.57
N SER A 90 -1.78 -1.21 13.92
CA SER A 90 -2.83 -2.22 13.94
C SER A 90 -2.88 -2.95 15.28
N SER A 91 -4.05 -3.48 15.57
CA SER A 91 -4.29 -4.31 16.74
C SER A 91 -5.32 -5.38 16.36
N PRO A 92 -5.49 -6.42 17.17
CA PRO A 92 -6.54 -7.42 16.93
C PRO A 92 -7.94 -6.85 16.74
N GLU A 93 -8.20 -5.70 17.35
CA GLU A 93 -9.52 -5.05 17.39
C GLU A 93 -9.68 -3.99 16.30
N ARG A 94 -8.58 -3.56 15.65
CA ARG A 94 -8.59 -2.39 14.77
C ARG A 94 -7.78 -2.68 13.51
N THR A 95 -8.39 -2.44 12.35
CA THR A 95 -7.68 -2.35 11.07
C THR A 95 -7.46 -0.88 10.74
N PRO A 96 -6.24 -0.33 10.90
CA PRO A 96 -5.91 0.97 10.36
C PRO A 96 -6.12 0.98 8.85
N ILE A 97 -6.63 2.09 8.36
CA ILE A 97 -6.82 2.34 6.94
C ILE A 97 -6.15 3.65 6.55
N SER A 98 -5.61 3.70 5.34
CA SER A 98 -5.05 4.94 4.80
C SER A 98 -6.15 5.97 4.52
N ILE A 99 -5.79 7.26 4.52
CA ILE A 99 -6.75 8.37 4.36
C ILE A 99 -7.45 8.35 2.99
N ASP A 100 -6.75 7.96 1.95
CA ASP A 100 -7.23 7.79 0.59
C ASP A 100 -8.20 6.60 0.49
N LEU A 101 -7.93 5.49 1.20
CA LEU A 101 -8.91 4.40 1.33
C LEU A 101 -10.16 4.86 2.10
N ALA A 102 -10.00 5.59 3.21
CA ALA A 102 -11.13 6.15 3.96
C ALA A 102 -12.00 7.07 3.08
N TYR A 103 -11.38 7.94 2.29
CA TYR A 103 -12.09 8.77 1.31
C TYR A 103 -12.82 7.93 0.26
N ALA A 104 -12.15 6.96 -0.35
CA ALA A 104 -12.71 6.15 -1.43
C ALA A 104 -13.90 5.28 -0.98
N ILE A 105 -13.83 4.75 0.25
CA ILE A 105 -14.95 4.06 0.88
C ILE A 105 -16.17 5.01 1.01
N CYS A 106 -15.94 6.25 1.45
CA CYS A 106 -17.01 7.23 1.68
C CYS A 106 -17.58 7.86 0.41
N CYS A 107 -16.91 7.75 -0.75
CA CYS A 107 -17.45 8.20 -2.03
C CYS A 107 -18.58 7.31 -2.58
N GLY A 108 -18.64 6.03 -2.17
CA GLY A 108 -19.60 5.04 -2.69
C GLY A 108 -21.05 5.28 -2.27
N LYS A 109 -22.02 4.58 -2.86
CA LYS A 109 -23.43 4.70 -2.44
C LYS A 109 -23.78 3.86 -1.20
N SER A 110 -23.12 2.71 -1.03
CA SER A 110 -23.28 1.84 0.15
C SER A 110 -22.09 2.01 1.09
N PHE A 111 -22.31 2.10 2.39
CA PHE A 111 -21.25 2.18 3.40
C PHE A 111 -21.74 1.52 4.68
N GLU A 112 -21.12 0.40 5.03
CA GLU A 112 -21.48 -0.36 6.23
C GLU A 112 -20.34 -0.40 7.26
N PHE A 113 -19.14 0.04 6.88
CA PHE A 113 -18.00 0.04 7.79
C PHE A 113 -18.12 1.14 8.84
N LYS A 114 -17.96 0.79 10.12
CA LYS A 114 -17.82 1.81 11.15
C LYS A 114 -16.38 2.33 11.15
N ILE A 115 -16.17 3.49 10.53
CA ILE A 115 -14.87 4.17 10.52
C ILE A 115 -14.75 5.05 11.76
N TYR A 116 -13.60 4.96 12.42
CA TYR A 116 -13.22 5.78 13.56
C TYR A 116 -11.96 6.56 13.24
N TYR A 117 -11.76 7.67 13.93
CA TYR A 117 -10.55 8.47 13.84
C TYR A 117 -9.68 8.23 15.07
N LEU A 118 -8.44 7.81 14.85
CA LEU A 118 -7.47 7.57 15.94
C LEU A 118 -6.78 8.87 16.36
N GLY A 119 -6.56 9.78 15.41
CA GLY A 119 -5.77 10.99 15.62
C GLY A 119 -4.78 11.20 14.48
N LYS A 120 -3.75 12.02 14.70
CA LYS A 120 -2.62 12.17 13.78
C LYS A 120 -1.37 11.56 14.39
N GLU A 121 -0.68 10.75 13.60
CA GLU A 121 0.58 10.12 13.98
C GLU A 121 1.68 10.50 13.00
N THR A 122 2.90 10.71 13.51
CA THR A 122 4.06 10.93 12.64
C THR A 122 4.59 9.59 12.15
N LEU A 123 4.22 9.23 10.93
CA LEU A 123 4.69 8.02 10.26
C LEU A 123 6.05 8.30 9.59
N LYS A 124 7.14 7.72 10.10
CA LYS A 124 8.50 7.99 9.58
C LYS A 124 8.61 7.72 8.08
N GLY A 125 9.02 8.73 7.32
CA GLY A 125 9.18 8.66 5.85
C GLY A 125 7.89 8.92 5.06
N VAL A 126 6.74 9.02 5.72
CA VAL A 126 5.45 9.31 5.10
C VAL A 126 5.14 10.80 5.26
N LEU A 127 4.55 11.42 4.24
CA LEU A 127 4.10 12.81 4.27
C LEU A 127 5.20 13.80 4.74
N GLN A 128 6.46 13.55 4.37
CA GLN A 128 7.61 14.35 4.83
C GLN A 128 7.72 14.43 6.37
N ASN A 129 7.33 13.36 7.08
CA ASN A 129 7.22 13.28 8.54
C ASN A 129 6.22 14.27 9.16
N LYS A 130 5.31 14.86 8.37
CA LYS A 130 4.18 15.61 8.92
C LYS A 130 3.16 14.65 9.55
N PRO A 131 2.36 15.10 10.54
CA PRO A 131 1.36 14.26 11.17
C PRO A 131 0.32 13.73 10.15
N TYR A 132 0.28 12.41 9.99
CA TYR A 132 -0.63 11.69 9.11
C TYR A 132 -1.92 11.31 9.87
N PRO A 133 -3.12 11.63 9.35
CA PRO A 133 -4.38 11.27 9.99
C PRO A 133 -4.65 9.78 9.85
N VAL A 134 -4.88 9.11 10.97
CA VAL A 134 -5.10 7.66 11.02
C VAL A 134 -6.58 7.39 11.26
N PHE A 135 -7.18 6.67 10.32
CA PHE A 135 -8.51 6.11 10.44
C PHE A 135 -8.41 4.61 10.69
N TYR A 136 -9.45 4.01 11.27
CA TYR A 136 -9.51 2.57 11.43
C TYR A 136 -10.94 2.04 11.38
N ILE A 137 -11.05 0.77 11.01
CA ILE A 137 -12.27 -0.03 11.15
C ILE A 137 -12.17 -0.80 12.47
N ASP A 138 -13.21 -0.66 13.29
CA ASP A 138 -13.33 -1.36 14.57
C ASP A 138 -14.06 -2.69 14.39
N HIS A 139 -13.46 -3.77 14.89
CA HIS A 139 -13.98 -5.14 14.80
C HIS A 139 -14.71 -5.59 16.06
N ARG A 140 -14.68 -4.78 17.12
CA ARG A 140 -15.34 -5.13 18.37
C ARG A 140 -16.85 -5.12 18.17
N LYS A 141 -17.51 -6.17 18.69
CA LYS A 141 -18.97 -6.28 18.67
C LYS A 141 -19.66 -5.34 19.66
N SER A 142 -18.94 -4.92 20.70
CA SER A 142 -19.44 -4.07 21.77
C SER A 142 -18.41 -3.00 22.16
N PRO A 143 -18.84 -1.77 22.47
CA PRO A 143 -17.97 -0.75 23.04
C PRO A 143 -17.34 -1.20 24.36
N GLN A 144 -16.13 -0.76 24.63
CA GLN A 144 -15.45 -0.93 25.91
C GLN A 144 -15.68 0.28 26.81
N LEU A 145 -15.50 0.12 28.12
CA LEU A 145 -15.65 1.24 29.09
C LEU A 145 -14.72 2.42 28.75
N GLU A 146 -13.53 2.14 28.22
CA GLU A 146 -12.58 3.16 27.78
C GLU A 146 -13.11 4.02 26.63
N ASP A 147 -13.96 3.46 25.76
CA ASP A 147 -14.53 4.19 24.63
C ASP A 147 -15.40 5.36 25.12
N ASN A 148 -16.09 5.21 26.25
CA ASN A 148 -16.85 6.29 26.88
C ASN A 148 -15.95 7.39 27.44
N LEU A 149 -14.81 7.02 28.04
CA LEU A 149 -13.84 7.98 28.57
C LEU A 149 -13.21 8.81 27.44
N LEU A 150 -12.94 8.16 26.31
CA LEU A 150 -12.31 8.77 25.14
C LEU A 150 -13.32 9.37 24.16
N LYS A 151 -14.63 9.26 24.43
CA LYS A 151 -15.72 9.66 23.53
C LYS A 151 -15.52 9.13 22.10
N LYS A 152 -15.11 7.86 22.00
CA LYS A 152 -14.90 7.19 20.72
C LYS A 152 -16.25 6.89 20.09
N GLU A 153 -16.51 7.54 18.97
CA GLU A 153 -17.73 7.35 18.18
C GLU A 153 -17.35 7.12 16.72
N SER A 154 -18.13 6.28 16.04
CA SER A 154 -17.98 6.09 14.60
C SER A 154 -18.34 7.38 13.87
N LEU A 155 -17.56 7.74 12.87
CA LEU A 155 -17.77 8.94 12.09
C LEU A 155 -18.82 8.73 11.01
N SER A 156 -19.63 9.77 10.76
CA SER A 156 -20.52 9.81 9.61
C SER A 156 -19.72 9.90 8.31
N ARG A 157 -20.25 9.28 7.25
CA ARG A 157 -19.70 9.32 5.89
C ARG A 157 -19.22 10.72 5.49
N ASP A 158 -20.11 11.71 5.55
CA ASP A 158 -19.82 13.09 5.10
C ASP A 158 -18.66 13.74 5.86
N ARG A 159 -18.47 13.38 7.14
CA ARG A 159 -17.37 13.91 7.96
C ARG A 159 -16.04 13.28 7.55
N VAL A 160 -16.03 11.98 7.29
CA VAL A 160 -14.82 11.28 6.82
C VAL A 160 -14.48 11.76 5.41
N GLU A 161 -15.44 11.79 4.50
CA GLU A 161 -15.25 12.24 3.12
C GLU A 161 -14.73 13.69 3.07
N GLY A 162 -15.42 14.61 3.74
CA GLY A 162 -15.05 16.02 3.74
C GLY A 162 -13.66 16.25 4.31
N PHE A 163 -13.35 15.66 5.47
CA PHE A 163 -12.03 15.76 6.08
C PHE A 163 -10.94 15.16 5.20
N ALA A 164 -11.15 13.93 4.71
CA ALA A 164 -10.13 13.22 3.94
C ALA A 164 -9.85 13.93 2.62
N LYS A 165 -10.89 14.40 1.92
CA LYS A 165 -10.77 15.19 0.71
C LYS A 165 -9.97 16.47 0.94
N GLU A 166 -10.34 17.25 1.95
CA GLU A 166 -9.66 18.50 2.28
C GLU A 166 -8.19 18.25 2.63
N PHE A 167 -7.92 17.26 3.49
CA PHE A 167 -6.56 16.93 3.91
C PHE A 167 -5.68 16.47 2.74
N ILE A 168 -6.21 15.63 1.83
CA ILE A 168 -5.50 15.19 0.64
C ILE A 168 -5.17 16.39 -0.26
N LEU A 169 -6.14 17.27 -0.51
CA LEU A 169 -5.94 18.46 -1.36
C LEU A 169 -4.93 19.44 -0.76
N GLN A 170 -4.94 19.64 0.56
CA GLN A 170 -3.96 20.48 1.26
C GLN A 170 -2.53 19.89 1.23
N ASN A 171 -2.39 18.58 0.97
CA ASN A 171 -1.12 17.88 0.93
C ASN A 171 -0.87 17.21 -0.45
N ASN A 172 -1.37 17.83 -1.52
CA ASN A 172 -1.32 17.31 -2.89
C ASN A 172 0.10 17.06 -3.45
N SER A 173 1.14 17.59 -2.79
CA SER A 173 2.54 17.28 -3.11
C SER A 173 2.96 15.86 -2.73
N SER A 174 2.17 15.17 -1.91
CA SER A 174 2.51 13.84 -1.37
C SER A 174 1.34 12.87 -1.33
N LEU A 175 0.11 13.37 -1.44
CA LEU A 175 -1.11 12.58 -1.51
C LEU A 175 -1.88 12.93 -2.78
N PHE A 176 -2.65 11.98 -3.28
CA PHE A 176 -3.49 12.16 -4.46
C PHE A 176 -4.91 11.73 -4.13
N LEU A 177 -5.91 12.41 -4.69
CA LEU A 177 -7.27 11.89 -4.63
C LEU A 177 -7.31 10.60 -5.46
N PRO A 178 -7.85 9.50 -4.89
CA PRO A 178 -7.93 8.26 -5.61
C PRO A 178 -8.90 8.39 -6.78
N PHE A 179 -8.59 7.68 -7.86
CA PHE A 179 -9.43 7.51 -9.03
C PHE A 179 -9.38 6.06 -9.47
N ILE A 180 -10.41 5.62 -10.18
CA ILE A 180 -10.45 4.31 -10.83
C ILE A 180 -10.78 4.59 -12.31
N TYR A 181 -9.83 4.30 -13.20
CA TYR A 181 -9.93 4.73 -14.61
C TYR A 181 -11.07 4.04 -15.38
N THR A 182 -11.57 2.91 -14.89
CA THR A 182 -12.72 2.18 -15.43
C THR A 182 -14.04 2.54 -14.77
N ASP A 183 -14.02 3.30 -13.67
CA ASP A 183 -15.22 3.64 -12.93
C ASP A 183 -15.88 4.91 -13.47
N SER A 184 -17.21 4.90 -13.50
CA SER A 184 -18.02 6.06 -13.80
C SER A 184 -18.11 7.04 -12.64
N LEU A 185 -17.89 6.57 -11.40
CA LEU A 185 -17.88 7.42 -10.21
C LEU A 185 -16.58 8.25 -10.16
N LYS A 186 -16.74 9.57 -10.25
CA LYS A 186 -15.61 10.51 -10.17
C LYS A 186 -15.21 10.79 -8.72
N MET A 187 -14.34 9.94 -8.17
CA MET A 187 -13.71 10.18 -6.85
C MET A 187 -12.59 11.22 -6.93
N GLY A 188 -11.77 11.16 -7.98
CA GLY A 188 -10.66 12.05 -8.28
C GLY A 188 -10.53 12.24 -9.80
N GLU A 189 -9.74 13.23 -10.20
CA GLU A 189 -9.46 13.47 -11.62
C GLU A 189 -8.42 12.49 -12.14
N LEU A 190 -8.68 11.91 -13.31
CA LEU A 190 -7.72 11.08 -14.02
C LEU A 190 -6.61 11.99 -14.57
N PRO A 191 -5.32 11.74 -14.27
CA PRO A 191 -4.22 12.49 -14.88
C PRO A 191 -4.27 12.40 -16.41
N THR A 192 -3.97 13.51 -17.10
CA THR A 192 -4.10 13.61 -18.56
C THR A 192 -3.23 12.63 -19.32
N ASP A 193 -2.08 12.27 -18.76
CA ASP A 193 -1.09 11.35 -19.31
C ASP A 193 -1.22 9.93 -18.74
N TYR A 194 -2.24 9.65 -17.92
CA TYR A 194 -2.37 8.37 -17.22
C TYR A 194 -2.37 7.16 -18.17
N ILE A 195 -3.13 7.22 -19.27
CA ILE A 195 -3.24 6.11 -20.22
C ILE A 195 -1.91 5.85 -20.93
N GLU A 196 -1.16 6.91 -21.24
CA GLU A 196 0.18 6.79 -21.83
C GLU A 196 1.16 6.16 -20.84
N GLN A 197 1.21 6.67 -19.61
CA GLN A 197 2.07 6.12 -18.55
C GLN A 197 1.74 4.65 -18.27
N LEU A 198 0.45 4.28 -18.26
CA LEU A 198 0.02 2.90 -18.07
C LEU A 198 0.50 2.00 -19.21
N GLY A 199 0.44 2.47 -20.45
CA GLY A 199 1.00 1.78 -21.61
C GLY A 199 2.51 1.55 -21.47
N GLN A 200 3.26 2.60 -21.13
CA GLN A 200 4.71 2.54 -20.91
C GLN A 200 5.10 1.60 -19.77
N ALA A 201 4.34 1.58 -18.66
CA ALA A 201 4.59 0.70 -17.53
C ALA A 201 4.41 -0.78 -17.91
N ASN A 202 3.45 -1.09 -18.79
CA ASN A 202 3.21 -2.45 -19.27
C ASN A 202 4.26 -2.91 -20.30
N THR A 203 4.80 -2.00 -21.11
CA THR A 203 5.83 -2.33 -22.13
C THR A 203 7.25 -2.28 -21.57
N GLY A 204 7.54 -1.38 -20.62
CA GLY A 204 8.86 -1.19 -20.01
C GLY A 204 9.32 -2.37 -19.15
N SER A 205 8.40 -3.27 -18.78
CA SER A 205 8.71 -4.53 -18.10
C SER A 205 9.28 -5.64 -18.99
N GLU A 206 9.33 -5.47 -20.32
CA GLU A 206 9.98 -6.43 -21.24
C GLU A 206 11.45 -6.06 -21.53
N GLY A 207 11.86 -4.82 -21.27
CA GLY A 207 13.18 -4.29 -21.65
C GLY A 207 14.34 -4.57 -20.69
N LEU A 208 14.11 -5.25 -19.57
CA LEU A 208 15.17 -5.57 -18.59
C LEU A 208 15.78 -6.98 -18.74
N GLU A 209 15.33 -7.77 -19.72
CA GLU A 209 15.84 -9.14 -19.97
C GLU A 209 17.07 -9.20 -20.92
N SER A 210 17.53 -8.08 -21.49
CA SER A 210 18.54 -8.13 -22.58
C SER A 210 19.96 -7.68 -22.22
N VAL A 211 20.35 -7.57 -20.94
CA VAL A 211 21.71 -7.10 -20.55
C VAL A 211 22.57 -8.18 -19.88
N THR A 212 22.12 -9.44 -19.82
CA THR A 212 22.96 -10.55 -19.33
C THR A 212 23.03 -11.71 -20.31
N SER A 213 23.64 -11.49 -21.48
CA SER A 213 24.18 -12.60 -22.28
C SER A 213 25.26 -12.15 -23.26
N SER A 214 26.50 -12.04 -22.75
CA SER A 214 27.74 -12.25 -23.51
C SER A 214 28.89 -12.12 -22.51
N SER A 215 29.81 -13.06 -22.29
CA SER A 215 30.04 -14.41 -22.80
C SER A 215 31.15 -14.96 -21.91
N GLU A 216 30.91 -16.07 -21.20
CA GLU A 216 31.99 -16.93 -20.74
C GLU A 216 32.48 -17.74 -21.95
N ASN A 217 33.76 -17.65 -22.26
CA ASN A 217 34.44 -18.78 -22.86
C ASN A 217 35.86 -18.89 -22.30
N ASP A 218 36.11 -20.08 -21.82
CA ASP A 218 37.23 -20.59 -21.05
C ASP A 218 38.48 -20.86 -21.92
N GLY A 219 39.66 -20.91 -21.29
CA GLY A 219 40.88 -21.43 -21.91
C GLY A 219 42.18 -20.70 -21.51
N GLY A 220 42.92 -21.26 -20.55
CA GLY A 220 44.24 -20.77 -20.12
C GLY A 220 45.42 -21.27 -20.96
N HIS A 221 46.50 -20.47 -21.04
CA HIS A 221 47.89 -20.81 -20.65
C HIS A 221 48.86 -19.64 -20.94
N ASP A 222 49.87 -19.51 -20.07
CA ASP A 222 51.09 -18.69 -20.04
C ASP A 222 51.55 -17.87 -21.27
N ILE A 223 52.16 -16.70 -21.03
CA ILE A 223 53.61 -16.39 -21.14
C ILE A 223 53.84 -14.85 -21.06
N SER A 224 54.70 -14.43 -20.11
CA SER A 224 55.59 -13.23 -20.03
C SER A 224 55.23 -11.85 -20.60
N GLY A 225 55.58 -10.81 -19.82
CA GLY A 225 56.30 -9.61 -20.33
C GLY A 225 55.53 -8.28 -20.30
N GLU A 226 56.11 -7.32 -19.56
CA GLU A 226 56.13 -5.83 -19.70
C GLU A 226 55.02 -5.16 -20.56
N GLU A 227 54.36 -4.07 -20.14
CA GLU A 227 54.96 -2.75 -19.92
C GLU A 227 53.96 -1.77 -19.27
N LYS A 228 54.51 -0.69 -18.69
CA LYS A 228 53.88 0.39 -17.92
C LYS A 228 52.94 1.28 -18.74
N THR A 229 51.89 1.83 -18.11
CA THR A 229 51.72 3.31 -18.00
C THR A 229 50.65 3.72 -16.98
N GLU A 230 51.07 4.56 -16.03
CA GLU A 230 50.18 5.39 -15.20
C GLU A 230 49.53 6.51 -16.03
N MET A 231 48.32 6.96 -15.65
CA MET A 231 48.07 8.38 -15.38
C MET A 231 46.72 8.59 -14.65
N ILE A 232 46.78 9.41 -13.60
CA ILE A 232 45.71 9.80 -12.67
C ILE A 232 44.94 11.05 -13.23
N PRO A 233 43.93 11.63 -12.54
CA PRO A 233 42.61 11.98 -13.07
C PRO A 233 42.50 13.44 -13.54
N LYS A 234 41.42 13.80 -14.25
CA LYS A 234 41.02 15.21 -14.44
C LYS A 234 39.74 15.53 -13.69
N HIS A 235 39.89 16.32 -12.64
CA HIS A 235 38.87 17.22 -12.08
C HIS A 235 38.85 18.55 -12.86
N GLY A 236 37.69 19.21 -12.85
CA GLY A 236 37.48 20.63 -13.17
C GLY A 236 37.05 20.87 -14.62
N GLN A 237 35.96 21.57 -14.90
CA GLN A 237 35.37 22.72 -14.18
C GLN A 237 33.85 22.60 -14.03
#